data_AF-A0AAV9EJL0-F1
#
_entry.id   AF-A0AAV9EJL0-F1
#
_cell.length_a   1.000
_cell.length_b   1.000
_cell.length_c   1.000
_cell.angle_alpha   90.00
_cell.angle_beta   90.00
_cell.angle_gamma   90.00
#
_symmetry.space_group_name_H-M   'P 1'
#
loop_
_entity.id
_entity.type
_entity.pdbx_description
1 polymer ?
#
loop_
_entity_poly.entity_id
_entity_poly.type
_entity_poly.pdbx_seq_one_letter_code
_entity_poly.pdbx_strand_id
1 'polypeptide(L)'
;MFCLNADISSTAFIEPLPVVEFVSQLLNRDVTARMLPDADRVKIKRALRGVKVEVTHCGNMRRKYRISGLTSQATRELIFPVDDSGTMKSVVEYFRETYGFVIQYTTLPCLQVGNTQRPNYLPMEVCKIVEGQRYSKRLNEKHITTLLKVTCQRPQDREHYFHDN
;
A
#
# COMPACT_ATOMS: atom_id res chain seq x y z
N MET A 1 -2.57 -44.11 11.76
CA MET A 1 -3.09 -42.73 11.79
C MET A 1 -1.95 -41.84 12.28
N PHE A 2 -1.16 -41.29 11.36
CA PHE A 2 -0.09 -40.35 11.69
C PHE A 2 -0.48 -39.00 11.13
N CYS A 3 -0.92 -38.08 11.99
CA CYS A 3 -1.06 -36.68 11.63
C CYS A 3 0.35 -36.09 11.58
N LEU A 4 0.92 -36.01 10.38
CA LEU A 4 2.10 -35.21 10.13
C LEU A 4 1.66 -33.75 10.32
N ASN A 5 2.03 -33.15 11.44
CA ASN A 5 2.02 -31.70 11.59
C ASN A 5 3.05 -31.17 10.58
N ALA A 6 2.60 -30.93 9.35
CA ALA A 6 3.35 -30.17 8.37
C ALA A 6 3.50 -28.77 8.95
N ASP A 7 4.66 -28.53 9.55
CA ASP A 7 5.18 -27.21 9.84
C ASP A 7 4.87 -26.32 8.62
N ILE A 8 4.08 -25.27 8.82
CA ILE A 8 3.72 -24.27 7.79
C ILE A 8 4.98 -23.47 7.47
N SER A 9 5.93 -24.14 6.84
CA SER A 9 7.00 -23.63 6.00
C SER A 9 6.49 -23.35 4.59
N SER A 10 5.17 -23.43 4.37
CA SER A 10 4.50 -22.87 3.22
C SER A 10 4.60 -21.35 3.31
N THR A 11 5.71 -20.79 2.80
CA THR A 11 5.75 -19.42 2.29
C THR A 11 4.75 -19.37 1.14
N ALA A 12 3.46 -19.32 1.48
CA ALA A 12 2.41 -19.24 0.50
C ALA A 12 2.69 -17.96 -0.30
N PHE A 13 2.94 -18.16 -1.59
CA PHE A 13 3.35 -17.12 -2.51
C PHE A 13 2.23 -16.09 -2.58
N ILE A 14 2.40 -14.99 -1.85
CA ILE A 14 1.45 -13.89 -1.87
C ILE A 14 1.74 -13.10 -3.14
N GLU A 15 0.80 -13.12 -4.07
CA GLU A 15 0.83 -12.33 -5.29
C GLU A 15 0.94 -10.83 -4.99
N PRO A 16 1.51 -10.03 -5.91
CA PRO A 16 1.62 -8.59 -5.72
C PRO A 16 0.23 -7.94 -5.62
N LEU A 17 -0.13 -7.44 -4.44
CA LEU A 17 -1.45 -6.85 -4.17
C LEU A 17 -1.36 -5.32 -4.08
N PRO A 18 -2.24 -4.55 -4.75
CA PRO A 18 -2.34 -3.11 -4.55
C PRO A 18 -2.58 -2.75 -3.07
N VAL A 19 -1.93 -1.70 -2.58
CA VAL A 19 -2.08 -1.29 -1.17
C VAL A 19 -3.51 -0.87 -0.88
N VAL A 20 -4.20 -0.22 -1.82
CA VAL A 20 -5.62 0.14 -1.67
C VAL A 20 -6.49 -1.09 -1.43
N GLU A 21 -6.32 -2.14 -2.24
CA GLU A 21 -7.01 -3.43 -2.08
C GLU A 21 -6.71 -4.08 -0.73
N PHE A 22 -5.44 -4.08 -0.32
CA PHE A 22 -5.04 -4.60 0.98
C PHE A 22 -5.75 -3.87 2.13
N VAL A 23 -5.87 -2.55 2.03
CA VAL A 23 -6.55 -1.73 3.03
C VAL A 23 -8.06 -1.98 3.04
N SER A 24 -8.70 -2.12 1.87
CA SER A 24 -10.10 -2.49 1.76
C SER A 24 -10.39 -3.84 2.41
N GLN A 25 -9.54 -4.84 2.17
CA GLN A 25 -9.66 -6.16 2.80
C GLN A 25 -9.41 -6.11 4.30
N LEU A 26 -8.42 -5.33 4.75
CA LEU A 26 -8.10 -5.17 6.17
C LEU A 26 -9.26 -4.57 6.96
N LEU A 27 -10.00 -3.63 6.36
CA LEU A 27 -11.17 -2.99 6.98
C LEU A 27 -12.49 -3.66 6.63
N ASN A 28 -12.45 -4.68 5.75
CA ASN A 28 -13.61 -5.38 5.22
C ASN A 28 -14.69 -4.42 4.66
N ARG A 29 -14.26 -3.35 3.99
CA ARG A 29 -15.12 -2.31 3.37
C ARG A 29 -14.38 -1.58 2.25
N ASP A 30 -15.13 -0.91 1.39
CA ASP A 30 -14.53 0.01 0.40
C ASP A 30 -13.96 1.27 1.09
N VAL A 31 -12.72 1.61 0.75
CA VAL A 31 -12.02 2.80 1.28
C VAL A 31 -11.84 3.90 0.25
N THR A 32 -12.25 3.66 -1.00
CA THR A 32 -12.07 4.61 -2.11
C THR A 32 -13.10 5.73 -2.06
N ALA A 33 -14.31 5.45 -1.56
CA ALA A 33 -15.44 6.37 -1.58
C ALA A 33 -15.54 7.32 -0.37
N ARG A 34 -14.84 7.06 0.75
CA ARG A 34 -15.03 7.81 2.01
C ARG A 34 -13.73 8.10 2.75
N MET A 35 -13.71 9.20 3.49
CA MET A 35 -12.60 9.52 4.39
C MET A 35 -12.42 8.42 5.45
N LEU A 36 -11.15 8.09 5.73
CA LEU A 36 -10.80 7.08 6.73
C LEU A 36 -10.88 7.66 8.15
N PRO A 37 -11.67 7.07 9.07
CA PRO A 37 -11.64 7.41 10.48
C PRO A 37 -10.24 7.18 11.09
N ASP A 38 -9.88 7.96 12.11
CA ASP A 38 -8.58 7.81 12.80
C ASP A 38 -8.34 6.40 13.33
N ALA A 39 -9.37 5.73 13.82
CA ALA A 39 -9.30 4.35 14.31
C ALA A 39 -8.84 3.38 13.21
N ASP A 40 -9.32 3.57 11.98
CA ASP A 40 -8.94 2.75 10.85
C ASP A 40 -7.54 3.12 10.37
N ARG A 41 -7.16 4.41 10.39
CA ARG A 41 -5.79 4.84 10.11
C ARG A 41 -4.78 4.17 11.04
N VAL A 42 -5.09 4.02 12.34
CA VAL A 42 -4.23 3.32 13.30
C VAL A 42 -4.09 1.83 12.96
N LYS A 43 -5.18 1.16 12.57
CA LYS A 43 -5.14 -0.25 12.12
C LYS A 43 -4.28 -0.40 10.87
N ILE A 44 -4.49 0.44 9.87
CA ILE A 44 -3.71 0.41 8.63
C ILE A 44 -2.24 0.68 8.90
N LYS A 45 -1.92 1.71 9.70
CA LYS A 45 -0.53 2.04 10.07
C LYS A 45 0.16 0.86 10.74
N ARG A 46 -0.53 0.14 11.63
CA ARG A 46 0.01 -1.05 12.31
C ARG A 46 0.22 -2.20 11.34
N ALA A 47 -0.72 -2.44 10.42
CA ALA A 47 -0.65 -3.54 9.46
C ALA A 47 0.43 -3.31 8.38
N LEU A 48 0.55 -2.08 7.87
CA LEU A 48 1.49 -1.74 6.81
C LEU A 48 2.92 -1.48 7.31
N ARG A 49 3.12 -1.21 8.60
CA ARG A 49 4.46 -0.91 9.12
C ARG A 49 5.42 -2.08 8.91
N GLY A 50 6.47 -1.82 8.15
CA GLY A 50 7.53 -2.78 7.84
C GLY A 50 7.25 -3.66 6.62
N VAL A 51 6.09 -3.51 5.98
CA VAL A 51 5.77 -4.15 4.70
C VAL A 51 6.61 -3.52 3.59
N LYS A 52 7.09 -4.36 2.66
CA LYS A 52 7.76 -3.89 1.44
C LYS A 52 6.73 -3.66 0.33
N VAL A 53 6.80 -2.49 -0.29
CA VAL A 53 5.97 -2.10 -1.43
C VAL A 53 6.85 -1.73 -2.61
N GLU A 54 6.40 -2.05 -3.82
CA GLU A 54 6.94 -1.53 -5.06
C GLU A 54 6.05 -0.39 -5.57
N VAL A 55 6.66 0.59 -6.22
CA VAL A 55 5.93 1.68 -6.88
C VAL A 55 5.63 1.33 -8.33
N THR A 56 4.44 1.70 -8.79
CA THR A 56 3.99 1.43 -10.17
C THR A 56 4.00 2.64 -11.08
N HIS A 57 4.08 3.85 -10.54
CA HIS A 57 4.07 5.10 -11.33
C HIS A 57 5.36 5.35 -12.12
N CYS A 58 6.45 4.62 -11.81
CA CYS A 58 7.78 4.91 -12.34
C CYS A 58 8.15 4.00 -13.54
N GLY A 59 7.15 3.60 -14.35
CA GLY A 59 7.31 2.83 -15.59
C GLY A 59 8.24 1.62 -15.47
N ASN A 60 9.46 1.76 -15.99
CA ASN A 60 10.49 0.71 -16.02
C ASN A 60 11.25 0.53 -14.69
N MET A 61 11.15 1.48 -13.76
CA MET A 61 11.89 1.46 -12.50
C MET A 61 10.98 1.05 -11.33
N ARG A 62 10.88 -0.27 -11.10
CA ARG A 62 10.15 -0.85 -9.95
C ARG A 62 10.95 -0.70 -8.65
N ARG A 63 11.05 0.53 -8.13
CA ARG A 63 11.69 0.77 -6.84
C ARG A 63 10.90 0.11 -5.72
N LYS A 64 11.61 -0.59 -4.84
CA LYS A 64 11.04 -1.23 -3.66
C LYS A 64 11.36 -0.38 -2.43
N TYR A 65 10.34 -0.12 -1.63
CA TYR A 65 10.41 0.67 -0.41
C TYR A 65 9.87 -0.11 0.77
N ARG A 66 10.42 0.15 1.96
CA ARG A 66 9.86 -0.35 3.22
C ARG A 66 9.02 0.74 3.85
N ILE A 67 7.76 0.41 4.17
CA ILE A 67 6.85 1.35 4.83
C ILE A 67 7.33 1.58 6.27
N SER A 68 7.59 2.83 6.62
CA SER A 68 7.89 3.26 7.98
C SER A 68 6.64 3.69 8.73
N GLY A 69 5.65 4.26 8.02
CA GLY A 69 4.40 4.71 8.61
C GLY A 69 3.34 5.16 7.60
N LEU A 70 2.34 5.86 8.12
CA LEU A 70 1.29 6.53 7.37
C LEU A 70 1.25 8.01 7.76
N THR A 71 0.87 8.86 6.81
CA THR A 71 0.59 10.26 7.09
C THR A 71 -0.70 10.42 7.88
N SER A 72 -0.75 11.46 8.72
CA SER A 72 -1.97 11.81 9.45
C SER A 72 -2.99 12.51 8.54
N GLN A 73 -2.50 13.29 7.58
CA GLN A 73 -3.32 14.02 6.62
C GLN A 73 -3.59 13.21 5.35
N ALA A 74 -4.66 13.58 4.64
CA ALA A 74 -5.01 13.07 3.32
C ALA A 74 -3.99 13.54 2.26
N THR A 75 -3.85 12.79 1.17
CA THR A 75 -2.91 13.10 0.08
C THR A 75 -3.13 14.50 -0.51
N ARG A 76 -4.38 14.96 -0.61
CA ARG A 76 -4.70 16.32 -1.10
C ARG A 76 -4.15 17.47 -0.25
N GLU A 77 -4.04 17.25 1.05
CA GLU A 77 -3.65 18.28 2.04
C GLU A 77 -2.17 18.15 2.43
N LEU A 78 -1.51 17.09 1.96
CA LEU A 78 -0.13 16.78 2.32
C LEU A 78 0.85 17.59 1.47
N ILE A 79 1.57 18.48 2.14
CA ILE A 79 2.65 19.28 1.56
C ILE A 79 3.98 18.78 2.11
N PHE A 80 4.98 18.66 1.25
CA PHE A 80 6.31 18.20 1.63
C PHE A 80 7.40 19.00 0.92
N PRO A 81 8.60 19.11 1.52
CA PRO A 81 9.75 19.66 0.83
C PRO A 81 10.21 18.68 -0.25
N VAL A 82 10.15 19.11 -1.51
CA VAL A 82 10.55 18.30 -2.67
C VAL A 82 12.06 18.18 -2.79
N ASP A 83 12.77 19.21 -2.33
CA ASP A 83 14.21 19.36 -2.45
C ASP A 83 14.83 20.04 -1.22
N ASP A 84 16.17 20.08 -1.19
CA ASP A 84 16.94 20.73 -0.13
C ASP A 84 16.94 22.27 -0.24
N SER A 85 16.43 22.82 -1.36
CA SER A 85 16.18 24.26 -1.48
C SER A 85 14.93 24.72 -0.73
N GLY A 86 14.16 23.79 -0.15
CA GLY A 86 12.97 24.11 0.64
C GLY A 86 11.73 24.36 -0.21
N THR A 87 11.71 23.93 -1.47
CA THR A 87 10.54 24.02 -2.33
C THR A 87 9.44 23.11 -1.76
N MET A 88 8.38 23.72 -1.23
CA MET A 88 7.22 23.00 -0.73
C MET A 88 6.24 22.74 -1.88
N LYS A 89 5.84 21.48 -2.10
CA LYS A 89 4.75 21.15 -3.02
C LYS A 89 3.78 20.18 -2.37
N SER A 90 2.53 20.21 -2.83
CA SER A 90 1.59 19.15 -2.49
C SER A 90 2.00 17.84 -3.17
N VAL A 91 1.67 16.70 -2.55
CA VAL A 91 1.90 15.39 -3.17
C VAL A 91 1.16 15.25 -4.50
N VAL A 92 -0.04 15.82 -4.59
CA VAL A 92 -0.85 15.80 -5.83
C VAL A 92 -0.15 16.55 -6.96
N GLU A 93 0.31 17.78 -6.71
CA GLU A 93 1.03 18.56 -7.72
C GLU A 93 2.35 17.91 -8.10
N TYR A 94 3.12 17.44 -7.12
CA TYR A 94 4.39 16.79 -7.40
C TYR A 94 4.24 15.58 -8.31
N PHE A 95 3.26 14.71 -8.06
CA PHE A 95 3.02 13.52 -8.89
C PHE A 95 2.50 13.88 -10.28
N ARG A 96 1.65 14.91 -10.38
CA ARG A 96 1.13 15.40 -11.65
C ARG A 96 2.22 16.00 -12.51
N GLU A 97 3.06 16.88 -11.95
CA GLU A 97 4.12 17.58 -12.69
C GLU A 97 5.32 16.69 -13.00
N THR A 98 5.74 15.86 -12.03
CA THR A 98 6.98 15.07 -12.15
C THR A 98 6.74 13.77 -12.93
N TYR A 99 5.58 13.14 -12.76
CA TYR A 99 5.29 11.83 -13.35
C TYR A 99 4.11 11.83 -14.31
N GLY A 100 3.40 12.96 -14.49
CA GLY A 100 2.16 12.97 -15.28
C GLY A 100 1.03 12.15 -14.66
N PHE A 101 1.13 11.79 -13.37
CA PHE A 101 0.19 10.90 -12.71
C PHE A 101 -0.86 11.69 -11.92
N VAL A 102 -2.13 11.51 -12.27
CA VAL A 102 -3.26 12.13 -11.55
C VAL A 102 -3.75 11.16 -10.48
N ILE A 103 -3.54 11.54 -9.22
CA ILE A 103 -4.00 10.76 -8.06
C ILE A 103 -5.52 10.89 -7.95
N GLN A 104 -6.24 9.76 -7.98
CA GLN A 104 -7.68 9.72 -7.85
C GLN A 104 -8.09 9.69 -6.38
N TYR A 105 -7.42 8.85 -5.58
CA TYR A 105 -7.77 8.64 -4.18
C TYR A 105 -7.13 9.67 -3.24
N THR A 106 -7.37 10.95 -3.51
CA THR A 106 -6.73 12.06 -2.79
C THR A 106 -7.14 12.19 -1.32
N THR A 107 -8.24 11.55 -0.91
CA THR A 107 -8.75 11.48 0.46
C THR A 107 -8.02 10.44 1.32
N LEU A 108 -7.34 9.48 0.69
CA LEU A 108 -6.54 8.48 1.39
C LEU A 108 -5.25 9.11 1.93
N PRO A 109 -4.67 8.57 3.01
CA PRO A 109 -3.36 9.01 3.49
C PRO A 109 -2.24 8.45 2.60
N CYS A 110 -1.09 9.10 2.61
CA CYS A 110 0.12 8.60 1.96
C CYS A 110 0.86 7.59 2.86
N LEU A 111 1.55 6.68 2.21
CA LEU A 111 2.57 5.83 2.83
C LEU A 111 3.82 6.64 3.06
N GLN A 112 4.34 6.59 4.29
CA GLN A 112 5.64 7.13 4.61
C GLN A 112 6.67 6.03 4.42
N VAL A 113 7.67 6.27 3.58
CA VAL A 113 8.74 5.32 3.28
C VAL A 113 10.11 6.00 3.36
N GLY A 114 11.19 5.21 3.38
CA GLY A 114 12.55 5.73 3.43
C GLY A 114 13.02 6.07 4.85
N ASN A 115 13.97 6.99 4.95
CA ASN A 115 14.59 7.36 6.22
C ASN A 115 13.65 8.27 7.05
N THR A 116 13.63 8.11 8.36
CA THR A 116 12.92 9.00 9.29
C THR A 116 13.36 10.46 9.19
N GLN A 117 14.60 10.75 8.79
CA GLN A 117 15.09 12.12 8.62
C GLN A 117 14.66 12.76 7.29
N ARG A 118 14.45 11.96 6.25
CA ARG A 118 13.95 12.41 4.94
C ARG A 118 12.89 11.43 4.45
N PRO A 119 11.66 11.54 4.99
CA PRO A 119 10.59 10.65 4.61
C PRO A 119 10.16 10.95 3.18
N ASN A 120 9.96 9.88 2.41
CA ASN A 120 9.28 9.95 1.12
C ASN A 120 7.80 9.63 1.33
N TYR A 121 6.94 10.38 0.67
CA TYR A 121 5.49 10.19 0.72
C TYR A 121 5.02 9.56 -0.59
N LEU A 122 4.42 8.38 -0.49
CA LEU A 122 3.89 7.65 -1.63
C LEU A 122 2.37 7.50 -1.49
N PRO A 123 1.56 7.98 -2.44
CA PRO A 123 0.13 7.70 -2.47
C PRO A 123 -0.13 6.18 -2.48
N MET A 124 -1.18 5.73 -1.79
CA MET A 124 -1.52 4.29 -1.74
C MET A 124 -1.80 3.71 -3.13
N GLU A 125 -2.33 4.54 -4.03
CA GLU A 125 -2.72 4.19 -5.39
C GLU A 125 -1.52 3.72 -6.24
N VAL A 126 -0.34 4.30 -6.02
CA VAL A 126 0.86 4.00 -6.80
C VAL A 126 1.73 2.92 -6.14
N CYS A 127 1.21 2.23 -5.12
CA CYS A 127 1.95 1.25 -4.33
C CYS A 127 1.32 -0.14 -4.44
N LYS A 128 2.16 -1.14 -4.73
CA LYS A 128 1.81 -2.56 -4.67
C LYS A 128 2.67 -3.27 -3.64
N ILE A 129 2.10 -4.16 -2.87
CA ILE A 129 2.81 -4.99 -1.92
C ILE A 129 3.66 -6.00 -2.69
N VAL A 130 4.94 -6.13 -2.34
CA VAL A 130 5.86 -7.03 -3.05
C VAL A 130 5.59 -8.48 -2.66
N GLU A 131 5.64 -9.37 -3.65
CA GLU A 131 5.53 -10.81 -3.46
C GLU A 131 6.71 -11.42 -2.65
N GLY A 132 6.52 -12.63 -2.13
CA GLY A 132 7.58 -13.41 -1.49
C GLY A 132 8.16 -12.83 -0.19
N GLN A 133 7.55 -11.80 0.39
CA GLN A 133 7.99 -11.27 1.68
C GLN A 133 7.43 -12.10 2.85
N ARG A 134 8.25 -12.28 3.89
CA ARG A 134 7.78 -12.83 5.16
C ARG A 134 6.91 -11.78 5.86
N TYR A 135 5.60 -11.95 5.80
CA TYR A 135 4.67 -11.15 6.59
C TYR A 135 5.01 -11.39 8.07
N SER A 136 5.33 -10.32 8.78
CA SER A 136 5.64 -10.41 10.21
C SER A 136 4.40 -10.90 10.95
N LYS A 137 4.57 -11.73 12.00
CA LYS A 137 3.50 -12.16 12.92
C LYS A 137 2.63 -11.01 13.48
N ARG A 138 3.09 -9.76 13.34
CA ARG A 138 2.33 -8.54 13.67
C ARG A 138 1.14 -8.26 12.75
N LEU A 139 1.19 -8.74 11.51
CA LEU A 139 -0.02 -8.90 10.72
C LEU A 139 -0.74 -10.11 11.31
N ASN A 140 -1.87 -9.85 11.97
CA ASN A 140 -2.70 -10.91 12.57
C ASN A 140 -2.78 -12.09 11.60
N GLU A 141 -2.50 -13.31 12.09
CA GLU A 141 -2.53 -14.52 11.26
C GLU A 141 -3.83 -14.62 10.47
N LYS A 142 -4.96 -14.20 11.06
CA LYS A 142 -6.27 -14.09 10.41
C LYS A 142 -6.29 -13.21 9.16
N HIS A 143 -5.59 -12.08 9.18
CA HIS A 143 -5.49 -11.16 8.04
C HIS A 143 -4.56 -11.72 6.97
N ILE A 144 -3.45 -12.37 7.37
CA ILE A 144 -2.58 -13.07 6.42
C ILE A 144 -3.34 -14.22 5.76
N THR A 145 -4.11 -15.01 6.51
CA THR A 145 -4.94 -16.09 5.96
C THR A 145 -6.01 -15.55 5.02
N THR A 146 -6.64 -14.42 5.34
CA THR A 146 -7.62 -13.77 4.45
C THR A 146 -6.94 -13.28 3.18
N LEU A 147 -5.79 -12.62 3.30
CA LEU A 147 -4.97 -12.17 2.18
C LEU A 147 -4.60 -13.35 1.28
N LEU A 148 -4.10 -14.44 1.87
CA LEU A 148 -3.74 -15.67 1.18
C LEU A 148 -4.94 -16.29 0.47
N LYS A 149 -6.11 -16.33 1.11
CA LYS A 149 -7.33 -16.85 0.48
C LYS A 149 -7.75 -16.01 -0.73
N VAL A 150 -7.67 -14.69 -0.64
CA VAL A 150 -8.06 -13.78 -1.73
C VAL A 150 -7.02 -13.79 -2.85
N THR A 151 -5.72 -13.85 -2.55
CA THR A 151 -4.67 -13.94 -3.59
C THR A 151 -4.61 -15.31 -4.26
N CYS A 152 -5.14 -16.37 -3.63
CA CYS A 152 -5.31 -17.66 -4.29
C CYS A 152 -6.58 -17.73 -5.17
N GLN A 153 -7.41 -16.68 -5.21
CA GLN A 153 -8.48 -16.56 -6.20
C GLN A 153 -7.91 -15.93 -7.48
N ARG A 154 -8.00 -16.70 -8.56
CA ARG A 154 -7.30 -16.50 -9.84
C ARG A 154 -7.51 -15.09 -10.43
N PRO A 155 -6.51 -14.51 -11.10
CA PRO A 155 -6.55 -13.15 -11.68
C PRO A 155 -7.54 -12.94 -12.84
N GLN A 156 -8.36 -13.94 -13.20
CA GLN A 156 -9.28 -13.88 -14.35
C GLN A 156 -10.50 -12.97 -14.12
N ASP A 157 -10.72 -12.49 -12.89
CA ASP A 157 -11.83 -11.59 -12.53
C ASP A 157 -11.38 -10.13 -12.23
N ARG A 158 -10.09 -9.80 -12.39
CA ARG A 158 -9.54 -8.48 -12.04
C ARG A 158 -9.25 -7.56 -13.24
N GLU A 159 -9.91 -7.79 -14.36
CA GLU A 159 -9.94 -6.85 -15.49
C GLU A 159 -11.22 -6.01 -15.48
N HIS A 160 -11.26 -4.95 -14.66
CA HIS A 160 -12.32 -3.92 -14.80
C HIS A 160 -11.93 -2.52 -14.28
N TYR A 161 -10.64 -2.15 -14.29
CA TYR A 161 -10.20 -0.77 -14.04
C TYR A 161 -9.21 -0.28 -15.09
N PHE A 162 -9.51 -0.52 -16.37
CA PHE A 162 -8.95 0.21 -17.51
C PHE A 162 -9.98 0.30 -18.65
N HIS A 163 -11.10 0.97 -18.37
CA HIS A 163 -12.02 1.64 -19.31
C HIS A 163 -12.85 2.56 -18.39
N ASP A 164 -13.05 3.85 -18.64
CA ASP A 164 -13.42 4.44 -19.92
C ASP A 164 -12.84 5.87 -20.07
N ASN A 165 -12.35 6.16 -21.28
CA ASN A 165 -12.56 7.44 -21.96
C ASN A 165 -13.67 7.20 -22.99
#